data_AF-A0A971QUE7-F1
#
_entry.id   AF-A0A971QUE7-F1
#
_cell.length_a   1.000
_cell.length_b   1.000
_cell.length_c   1.000
_cell.angle_alpha   90.00
_cell.angle_beta   90.00
_cell.angle_gamma   90.00
#
_symmetry.space_group_name_H-M   'P 1'
#
loop_
_entity.id
_entity.type
_entity.pdbx_description
1 polymer ?
#
loop_
_entity_poly.entity_id
_entity_poly.type
_entity_poly.pdbx_seq_one_letter_code
_entity_poly.pdbx_strand_id
1 'polypeptide(L)'
;MLLLLGPAPASVAEQQAVEADGAAAIQGGNLAQARDQAISLALRSALEKVISASAAPDLQADGKALLREKILPSTERYIVHFRILHEAELDGGYAVRIAATVDADGLREDLRRHGILAGKAEETRGAERRFMLSVRGSFAGHHDYLAFRDMISGIPGVRSATPVSIAPRLSEWRLRSSEGSQAIARELSKRRFKGATLRIVQSGEDAIVVSLDGKGGNRD
;
A
#
# COMPACT_ATOMS: atom_id res chain seq x y z
N MET A 1 35.50 -33.07 0.15
CA MET A 1 34.65 -31.88 -0.12
C MET A 1 33.27 -32.19 0.45
N LEU A 2 32.97 -31.71 1.65
CA LEU A 2 31.74 -32.05 2.40
C LEU A 2 30.77 -30.87 2.31
N LEU A 3 29.67 -31.02 1.57
CA LEU A 3 28.59 -30.05 1.48
C LEU A 3 27.73 -30.15 2.75
N LEU A 4 27.91 -29.20 3.66
CA LEU A 4 27.01 -28.95 4.78
C LEU A 4 25.69 -28.37 4.24
N LEU A 5 24.67 -29.24 4.14
CA LEU A 5 23.30 -28.85 3.86
C LEU A 5 22.72 -28.24 5.15
N GLY A 6 22.75 -26.90 5.25
CA GLY A 6 22.15 -26.19 6.38
C GLY A 6 20.63 -26.37 6.40
N PRO A 7 20.00 -26.52 7.59
CA PRO A 7 18.55 -26.62 7.69
C PRO A 7 17.93 -25.30 7.21
N ALA A 8 17.00 -25.40 6.25
CA ALA A 8 16.18 -24.27 5.87
C ALA A 8 15.38 -23.79 7.10
N PRO A 9 15.24 -22.48 7.34
CA PRO A 9 14.34 -22.01 8.37
C PRO A 9 12.92 -22.47 8.00
N ALA A 10 12.36 -23.37 8.80
CA ALA A 10 10.93 -23.61 8.75
C ALA A 10 10.25 -22.29 9.17
N SER A 11 9.57 -21.64 8.23
CA SER A 11 8.64 -20.56 8.58
C SER A 11 7.63 -21.15 9.55
N VAL A 12 7.72 -20.74 10.81
CA VAL A 12 6.65 -20.98 11.77
C VAL A 12 5.48 -20.15 11.27
N ALA A 13 4.40 -20.81 10.85
CA ALA A 13 3.18 -20.14 10.47
C ALA A 13 2.68 -19.30 11.65
N GLU A 14 2.58 -17.98 11.46
CA GLU A 14 2.09 -17.06 12.46
C GLU A 14 0.58 -17.27 12.64
N GLN A 15 0.21 -17.84 13.78
CA GLN A 15 -1.17 -18.06 14.18
C GLN A 15 -1.57 -17.03 15.22
N GLN A 16 -2.74 -16.40 15.03
CA GLN A 16 -3.25 -15.40 15.96
C GLN A 16 -4.51 -15.89 16.63
N ALA A 17 -4.48 -15.96 17.97
CA ALA A 17 -5.65 -16.24 18.78
C ALA A 17 -6.45 -14.94 19.03
N VAL A 18 -7.76 -14.98 18.80
CA VAL A 18 -8.65 -13.84 18.96
C VAL A 18 -10.01 -14.28 19.51
N GLU A 19 -10.58 -13.48 20.40
CA GLU A 19 -11.95 -13.65 20.85
C GLU A 19 -12.92 -12.81 20.01
N ALA A 20 -14.07 -13.38 19.66
CA ALA A 20 -15.08 -12.70 18.87
C ALA A 20 -16.49 -13.12 19.25
N ASP A 21 -17.43 -12.20 19.02
CA ASP A 21 -18.84 -12.36 19.31
C ASP A 21 -19.62 -12.44 17.99
N GLY A 22 -20.72 -13.19 17.99
CA GLY A 22 -21.67 -13.27 16.89
C GLY A 22 -23.08 -13.45 17.42
N ALA A 23 -24.05 -12.86 16.74
CA ALA A 23 -25.45 -12.94 17.12
C ALA A 23 -26.36 -13.04 15.90
N ALA A 24 -27.38 -13.89 15.97
CA ALA A 24 -28.37 -14.08 14.90
C ALA A 24 -29.79 -14.17 15.47
N ALA A 25 -30.77 -13.74 14.70
CA ALA A 25 -32.18 -13.80 15.10
C ALA A 25 -32.75 -15.21 14.95
N ILE A 26 -33.61 -15.62 15.88
CA ILE A 26 -34.36 -16.87 15.77
C ILE A 26 -35.52 -16.66 14.80
N GLN A 27 -35.47 -17.34 13.65
CA GLN A 27 -36.51 -17.25 12.62
C GLN A 27 -37.39 -18.50 12.64
N GLY A 28 -38.70 -18.33 12.75
CA GLY A 28 -39.66 -19.44 12.74
C GLY A 28 -39.45 -20.47 13.86
N GLY A 29 -38.88 -20.05 15.00
CA GLY A 29 -38.54 -20.95 16.12
C GLY A 29 -37.31 -21.84 15.86
N ASN A 30 -36.57 -21.62 14.77
CA ASN A 30 -35.41 -22.44 14.43
C ASN A 30 -34.15 -21.99 15.18
N LEU A 31 -34.01 -22.47 16.41
CA LEU A 31 -32.85 -22.20 17.26
C LEU A 31 -31.54 -22.72 16.66
N ALA A 32 -31.57 -23.91 16.06
CA ALA A 32 -30.37 -24.54 15.48
C ALA A 32 -29.77 -23.67 14.37
N GLN A 33 -30.62 -23.16 13.47
CA GLN A 33 -30.20 -22.24 12.42
C GLN A 33 -29.64 -20.93 12.98
N ALA A 34 -30.28 -20.36 14.00
CA ALA A 34 -29.79 -19.13 14.64
C ALA A 34 -28.42 -19.36 15.29
N ARG A 35 -28.21 -20.51 15.93
CA ARG A 35 -26.92 -20.90 16.51
C ARG A 35 -25.83 -21.01 15.45
N ASP A 36 -26.09 -21.74 14.36
CA ASP A 36 -25.12 -21.91 13.28
C ASP A 36 -24.75 -20.56 12.62
N GLN A 37 -25.74 -19.69 12.44
CA GLN A 37 -25.53 -18.33 11.95
C GLN A 37 -24.73 -17.46 12.92
N ALA A 38 -25.01 -17.53 14.22
CA ALA A 38 -24.27 -16.81 15.24
C ALA A 38 -22.79 -17.24 15.28
N ILE A 39 -22.51 -18.55 15.14
CA ILE A 39 -21.14 -19.08 15.04
C ILE A 39 -20.45 -18.55 13.78
N SER A 40 -21.11 -18.60 12.63
CA SER A 40 -20.56 -18.09 11.36
C SER A 40 -20.21 -16.60 11.45
N LEU A 41 -21.08 -15.79 12.06
CA LEU A 41 -20.84 -14.37 12.31
C LEU A 41 -19.70 -14.11 13.29
N ALA A 42 -19.56 -14.95 14.33
CA ALA A 42 -18.46 -14.87 15.28
C ALA A 42 -17.11 -15.18 14.61
N LEU A 43 -17.04 -16.20 13.75
CA LEU A 43 -15.84 -16.55 12.98
C LEU A 43 -15.45 -15.45 12.00
N ARG A 44 -16.43 -14.85 11.32
CA ARG A 44 -16.20 -13.69 10.46
C ARG A 44 -15.65 -12.51 11.26
N SER A 45 -16.23 -12.23 12.42
CA SER A 45 -15.77 -11.14 13.30
C SER A 45 -14.35 -11.39 13.82
N ALA A 46 -13.98 -12.65 14.12
CA ALA A 46 -12.62 -13.02 14.47
C ALA A 46 -11.64 -12.68 13.34
N LEU A 47 -11.97 -13.05 12.10
CA LEU A 47 -11.15 -12.76 10.93
C LEU A 47 -11.01 -11.24 10.70
N GLU A 48 -12.11 -10.49 10.79
CA GLU A 48 -12.11 -9.02 10.66
C GLU A 48 -11.21 -8.36 11.72
N LYS A 49 -11.23 -8.84 12.97
CA LYS A 49 -10.33 -8.34 14.04
C LYS A 49 -8.85 -8.59 13.71
N VAL A 50 -8.50 -9.76 13.18
CA VAL A 50 -7.12 -10.07 12.78
C VAL A 50 -6.68 -9.19 11.60
N ILE A 51 -7.57 -8.95 10.63
CA ILE A 51 -7.32 -8.02 9.53
C ILE A 51 -7.10 -6.61 10.06
N SER A 52 -7.94 -6.13 10.97
CA SER A 52 -7.79 -4.79 11.58
C SER A 52 -6.51 -4.64 12.40
N ALA A 53 -6.06 -5.71 13.06
CA ALA A 53 -4.78 -5.71 13.79
C ALA A 53 -3.55 -5.72 12.85
N SER A 54 -3.70 -6.31 11.65
CA SER A 54 -2.63 -6.49 10.68
C SER A 54 -2.54 -5.40 9.61
N ALA A 55 -3.63 -4.69 9.35
CA ALA A 55 -3.72 -3.64 8.35
C ALA A 55 -3.29 -2.28 8.89
N ALA A 56 -2.68 -1.46 8.02
CA ALA A 56 -2.47 -0.05 8.31
C ALA A 56 -3.84 0.65 8.56
N PRO A 57 -3.89 1.70 9.39
CA PRO A 57 -5.15 2.31 9.84
C PRO A 57 -6.10 2.83 8.74
N ASP A 58 -5.68 2.90 7.48
CA ASP A 58 -6.47 3.45 6.36
C ASP A 58 -6.71 2.45 5.21
N LEU A 59 -7.50 1.41 5.47
CA LEU A 59 -8.12 0.61 4.39
C LEU A 59 -9.11 1.51 3.60
N GLN A 60 -8.72 1.91 2.39
CA GLN A 60 -9.57 2.68 1.48
C GLN A 60 -10.85 1.91 1.08
N ALA A 61 -11.85 2.62 0.56
CA ALA A 61 -13.14 2.05 0.18
C ALA A 61 -13.01 0.84 -0.77
N ASP A 62 -12.07 0.90 -1.72
CA ASP A 62 -11.79 -0.18 -2.67
C ASP A 62 -11.28 -1.46 -1.97
N GLY A 63 -10.41 -1.31 -0.96
CA GLY A 63 -9.92 -2.42 -0.16
C GLY A 63 -11.03 -3.09 0.67
N LYS A 64 -11.99 -2.30 1.17
CA LYS A 64 -13.18 -2.84 1.87
C LYS A 64 -14.10 -3.63 0.94
N ALA A 65 -14.23 -3.22 -0.32
CA ALA A 65 -15.00 -3.95 -1.32
C ALA A 65 -14.34 -5.30 -1.66
N LEU A 66 -13.02 -5.31 -1.90
CA LEU A 66 -12.27 -6.53 -2.20
C LEU A 66 -12.27 -7.53 -1.05
N LEU A 67 -12.19 -7.07 0.21
CA LEU A 67 -12.36 -7.92 1.38
C LEU A 67 -13.70 -8.67 1.35
N ARG A 68 -14.79 -7.94 1.11
CA ARG A 68 -16.16 -8.51 1.06
C ARG A 68 -16.33 -9.50 -0.08
N GLU A 69 -15.67 -9.28 -1.21
CA GLU A 69 -15.82 -10.12 -2.41
C GLU A 69 -14.90 -11.34 -2.41
N LYS A 70 -13.66 -11.20 -1.92
CA LYS A 70 -12.61 -12.22 -2.11
C LYS A 70 -12.19 -12.95 -0.84
N ILE A 71 -12.30 -12.31 0.33
CA ILE A 71 -11.75 -12.84 1.58
C ILE A 71 -12.86 -13.37 2.49
N LEU A 72 -13.85 -12.54 2.79
CA LEU A 72 -14.94 -12.90 3.72
C LEU A 72 -15.76 -14.12 3.28
N PRO A 73 -16.00 -14.38 1.97
CA PRO A 73 -16.67 -15.62 1.55
C PRO A 73 -15.90 -16.90 1.87
N SER A 74 -14.59 -16.80 2.13
CA SER A 74 -13.72 -17.94 2.46
C SER A 74 -13.24 -17.89 3.90
N THR A 75 -14.05 -17.33 4.82
CA THR A 75 -13.68 -17.15 6.23
C THR A 75 -13.15 -18.44 6.86
N GLU A 76 -13.84 -19.55 6.66
CA GLU A 76 -13.49 -20.85 7.24
C GLU A 76 -12.09 -21.34 6.85
N ARG A 77 -11.60 -20.98 5.67
CA ARG A 77 -10.26 -21.35 5.19
C ARG A 77 -9.14 -20.80 6.08
N TYR A 78 -9.37 -19.65 6.71
CA TYR A 78 -8.37 -18.98 7.54
C TYR A 78 -8.51 -19.36 9.02
N ILE A 79 -9.56 -20.09 9.40
CA ILE A 79 -9.77 -20.55 10.77
C ILE A 79 -9.08 -21.90 10.94
N VAL A 80 -8.03 -21.95 11.75
CA VAL A 80 -7.33 -23.21 12.08
C VAL A 80 -8.19 -24.04 13.02
N HIS A 81 -8.71 -23.40 14.07
CA HIS A 81 -9.65 -23.99 15.02
C HIS A 81 -10.38 -22.90 15.79
N PHE A 82 -11.51 -23.24 16.38
CA PHE A 82 -12.20 -22.39 17.33
C PHE A 82 -12.82 -23.21 18.45
N ARG A 83 -13.11 -22.53 19.56
CA ARG A 83 -13.92 -23.08 20.65
C ARG A 83 -14.96 -22.05 21.09
N ILE A 84 -16.13 -22.54 21.47
CA ILE A 84 -17.18 -21.70 22.08
C ILE A 84 -16.80 -21.45 23.54
N LEU A 85 -16.76 -20.17 23.92
CA LEU A 85 -16.53 -19.74 25.29
C LEU A 85 -17.86 -19.51 26.02
N HIS A 86 -18.84 -18.96 25.30
CA HIS A 86 -20.16 -18.68 25.83
C HIS A 86 -21.19 -18.77 24.70
N GLU A 87 -22.36 -19.31 25.00
CA GLU A 87 -23.52 -19.26 24.12
C GLU A 87 -24.77 -19.00 24.99
N ALA A 88 -25.67 -18.16 24.48
CA ALA A 88 -26.88 -17.79 25.18
C ALA A 88 -28.01 -17.50 24.19
N GLU A 89 -29.21 -17.93 24.54
CA GLU A 89 -30.44 -17.42 23.93
C GLU A 89 -30.73 -16.05 24.54
N LEU A 90 -31.02 -15.08 23.67
CA LEU A 90 -31.46 -13.74 24.00
C LEU A 90 -32.88 -13.58 23.46
N ASP A 91 -33.63 -12.58 23.94
CA ASP A 91 -34.99 -12.32 23.45
C ASP A 91 -35.03 -12.22 21.92
N GLY A 92 -35.56 -13.26 21.27
CA GLY A 92 -35.67 -13.37 19.82
C GLY A 92 -34.36 -13.66 19.06
N GLY A 93 -33.28 -14.05 19.74
CA GLY A 93 -31.98 -14.27 19.12
C GLY A 93 -31.07 -15.27 19.84
N TYR A 94 -29.93 -15.57 19.22
CA TYR A 94 -28.91 -16.44 19.77
C TYR A 94 -27.56 -15.74 19.66
N ALA A 95 -26.80 -15.68 20.75
CA ALA A 95 -25.49 -15.05 20.82
C ALA A 95 -24.42 -16.07 21.21
N VAL A 96 -23.25 -15.95 20.59
CA VAL A 96 -22.11 -16.82 20.80
C VAL A 96 -20.84 -15.96 20.93
N ARG A 97 -20.00 -16.30 21.91
CA ARG A 97 -18.62 -15.86 22.00
C ARG A 97 -17.69 -17.04 21.76
N ILE A 98 -16.71 -16.84 20.88
CA ILE A 98 -15.70 -17.84 20.55
C ILE A 98 -14.30 -17.34 20.85
N ALA A 99 -13.37 -18.28 21.06
CA ALA A 99 -11.95 -18.06 20.83
C ALA A 99 -11.57 -18.80 19.54
N ALA A 100 -11.05 -18.08 18.56
CA ALA A 100 -10.63 -18.61 17.28
C ALA A 100 -9.12 -18.42 17.09
N THR A 101 -8.47 -19.39 16.48
CA THR A 101 -7.10 -19.32 16.01
C THR A 101 -7.12 -19.15 14.51
N VAL A 102 -6.55 -18.05 14.04
CA VAL A 102 -6.54 -17.66 12.62
C VAL A 102 -5.13 -17.88 12.06
N ASP A 103 -5.05 -18.43 10.85
CA ASP A 103 -3.82 -18.47 10.04
C ASP A 103 -3.53 -17.05 9.52
N ALA A 104 -2.79 -16.28 10.30
CA ALA A 104 -2.51 -14.88 10.01
C ALA A 104 -1.55 -14.75 8.82
N ASP A 105 -0.62 -15.69 8.65
CA ASP A 105 0.30 -15.73 7.52
C ASP A 105 -0.43 -16.01 6.20
N GLY A 106 -1.25 -17.06 6.16
CA GLY A 106 -2.03 -17.40 4.96
C GLY A 106 -3.01 -16.28 4.58
N LEU A 107 -3.64 -15.65 5.58
CA LEU A 107 -4.48 -14.49 5.39
C LEU A 107 -3.70 -13.29 4.83
N ARG A 108 -2.54 -12.96 5.39
CA ARG A 108 -1.71 -11.84 4.94
C ARG A 108 -1.22 -12.03 3.50
N GLU A 109 -0.86 -13.25 3.14
CA GLU A 109 -0.46 -13.58 1.77
C GLU A 109 -1.63 -13.42 0.79
N ASP A 110 -2.83 -13.91 1.13
CA ASP A 110 -4.01 -13.73 0.28
C ASP A 110 -4.43 -12.26 0.17
N LEU A 111 -4.39 -11.50 1.26
CA LEU A 111 -4.62 -10.04 1.22
C LEU A 111 -3.63 -9.33 0.29
N ARG A 112 -2.36 -9.74 0.26
CA ARG A 112 -1.39 -9.20 -0.69
C ARG A 112 -1.64 -9.63 -2.12
N ARG A 113 -1.97 -10.91 -2.35
CA ARG A 113 -2.30 -11.43 -3.69
C ARG A 113 -3.48 -10.68 -4.32
N HIS A 114 -4.43 -10.26 -3.49
CA HIS A 114 -5.60 -9.48 -3.91
C HIS A 114 -5.37 -7.97 -3.90
N GLY A 115 -4.16 -7.48 -3.60
CA GLY A 115 -3.83 -6.05 -3.59
C GLY A 115 -4.50 -5.27 -2.45
N ILE A 116 -5.00 -5.95 -1.42
CA ILE A 116 -5.67 -5.36 -0.25
C ILE A 116 -4.64 -4.85 0.76
N LEU A 117 -3.52 -5.58 0.92
CA LEU A 117 -2.36 -5.13 1.67
C LEU A 117 -1.20 -4.83 0.72
N ALA A 118 -0.56 -3.69 0.91
CA ALA A 118 0.74 -3.41 0.32
C ALA A 118 1.74 -4.45 0.82
N GLY A 119 2.58 -4.93 -0.07
CA GLY A 119 3.49 -6.01 0.26
C GLY A 119 4.78 -5.57 0.95
N LYS A 120 5.43 -6.43 1.75
CA LYS A 120 6.86 -6.28 2.15
C LYS A 120 7.80 -6.05 0.94
N ALA A 121 7.44 -6.60 -0.22
CA ALA A 121 8.16 -6.32 -1.47
C ALA A 121 7.91 -4.89 -1.98
N GLU A 122 6.76 -4.28 -1.68
CA GLU A 122 6.46 -2.86 -1.95
C GLU A 122 7.03 -1.93 -0.87
N GLU A 123 7.08 -2.35 0.40
CA GLU A 123 7.81 -1.63 1.46
C GLU A 123 9.30 -1.48 1.12
N THR A 124 9.87 -2.45 0.38
CA THR A 124 11.27 -2.41 -0.08
C THR A 124 11.44 -1.95 -1.55
N ARG A 125 10.38 -1.91 -2.38
CA ARG A 125 10.44 -1.49 -3.81
C ARG A 125 9.66 -0.23 -4.18
N GLY A 126 9.05 0.44 -3.22
CA GLY A 126 8.49 1.78 -3.43
C GLY A 126 7.07 1.88 -2.93
N ALA A 127 6.90 2.54 -1.80
CA ALA A 127 5.91 3.61 -1.77
C ALA A 127 6.17 4.42 -3.05
N GLU A 128 5.26 4.34 -4.00
CA GLU A 128 5.35 5.17 -5.18
C GLU A 128 5.17 6.61 -4.71
N ARG A 129 6.30 7.27 -4.51
CA ARG A 129 6.35 8.61 -3.96
C ARG A 129 5.93 9.57 -5.05
N ARG A 130 5.06 10.49 -4.66
CA ARG A 130 4.55 11.54 -5.52
C ARG A 130 5.10 12.84 -4.98
N PHE A 131 5.88 13.54 -5.78
CA PHE A 131 6.37 14.86 -5.42
C PHE A 131 6.28 15.79 -6.62
N MET A 132 6.23 17.09 -6.30
CA MET A 132 6.20 18.14 -7.30
C MET A 132 7.62 18.47 -7.74
N LEU A 133 7.86 18.48 -9.04
CA LEU A 133 9.06 19.04 -9.63
C LEU A 133 8.70 20.40 -10.23
N SER A 134 9.19 21.45 -9.58
CA SER A 134 9.05 22.83 -10.04
C SER A 134 10.32 23.25 -10.79
N VAL A 135 10.18 23.52 -12.08
CA VAL A 135 11.28 23.86 -12.99
C VAL A 135 11.23 25.34 -13.27
N ARG A 136 12.19 26.09 -12.71
CA ARG A 136 12.40 27.51 -12.95
C ARG A 136 13.20 27.71 -14.22
N GLY A 137 12.67 28.51 -15.13
CA GLY A 137 13.23 28.75 -16.45
C GLY A 137 12.17 28.67 -17.54
N SER A 138 12.59 28.86 -18.78
CA SER A 138 11.70 28.84 -19.94
C SER A 138 12.08 27.71 -20.90
N PHE A 139 11.07 27.07 -21.49
CA PHE A 139 11.23 26.20 -22.66
C PHE A 139 10.99 27.05 -23.91
N ALA A 140 11.94 27.09 -24.86
CA ALA A 140 11.84 27.94 -26.04
C ALA A 140 10.76 27.48 -27.03
N GLY A 141 10.28 26.24 -26.88
CA GLY A 141 9.19 25.69 -27.69
C GLY A 141 8.87 24.24 -27.32
N HIS A 142 7.96 23.63 -28.08
CA HIS A 142 7.48 22.27 -27.85
C HIS A 142 8.60 21.21 -27.86
N HIS A 143 9.58 21.36 -28.75
CA HIS A 143 10.73 20.45 -28.84
C HIS A 143 11.55 20.42 -27.54
N ASP A 144 11.79 21.59 -26.92
CA ASP A 144 12.50 21.68 -25.65
C ASP A 144 11.73 21.00 -24.52
N TYR A 145 10.41 21.18 -24.52
CA TYR A 145 9.51 20.54 -23.57
C TYR A 145 9.57 19.01 -23.68
N LEU A 146 9.50 18.46 -24.90
CA LEU A 146 9.58 17.01 -25.12
C LEU A 146 10.95 16.46 -24.70
N ALA A 147 12.04 17.13 -25.09
CA ALA A 147 13.38 16.73 -24.71
C ALA A 147 13.57 16.73 -23.18
N PHE A 148 12.99 17.71 -22.49
CA PHE A 148 13.04 17.78 -21.03
C PHE A 148 12.21 16.68 -20.36
N ARG A 149 10.99 16.43 -20.86
CA ARG A 149 10.13 15.33 -20.39
C ARG A 149 10.84 13.98 -20.53
N ASP A 150 11.43 13.72 -21.69
CA ASP A 150 12.09 12.46 -22.00
C ASP A 150 13.33 12.28 -21.11
N MET A 151 14.09 13.36 -20.89
CA MET A 151 15.20 13.37 -19.93
C MET A 151 14.75 13.02 -18.52
N ILE A 152 13.67 13.63 -17.99
CA ILE A 152 13.18 13.31 -16.64
C ILE A 152 12.68 11.87 -16.57
N SER A 153 11.96 11.42 -17.59
CA SER A 153 11.41 10.06 -17.64
C SER A 153 12.51 8.99 -17.68
N GLY A 154 13.70 9.33 -18.20
CA GLY A 154 14.89 8.48 -18.21
C GLY A 154 15.72 8.51 -16.92
N ILE A 155 15.29 9.20 -15.87
CA ILE A 155 15.99 9.23 -14.59
C ILE A 155 15.75 7.91 -13.85
N PRO A 156 16.81 7.22 -13.37
CA PRO A 156 16.66 6.05 -12.52
C PRO A 156 15.73 6.34 -11.35
N GLY A 157 14.76 5.44 -11.15
CA GLY A 157 13.75 5.58 -10.12
C GLY A 157 12.53 6.43 -10.49
N VAL A 158 12.54 7.19 -11.60
CA VAL A 158 11.31 7.85 -12.10
C VAL A 158 10.44 6.84 -12.86
N ARG A 159 9.16 6.78 -12.51
CA ARG A 159 8.15 5.92 -13.14
C ARG A 159 7.26 6.70 -14.10
N SER A 160 6.91 7.93 -13.76
CA SER A 160 6.20 8.83 -14.66
C SER A 160 6.53 10.29 -14.35
N ALA A 161 6.47 11.12 -15.39
CA ALA A 161 6.57 12.58 -15.29
C ALA A 161 5.43 13.22 -16.08
N THR A 162 4.48 13.84 -15.38
CA THR A 162 3.29 14.44 -16.00
C THR A 162 3.30 15.94 -15.75
N PRO A 163 3.17 16.79 -16.78
CA PRO A 163 3.05 18.23 -16.55
C PRO A 163 1.73 18.53 -15.82
N VAL A 164 1.80 19.39 -14.81
CA VAL A 164 0.64 19.94 -14.09
C VAL A 164 0.33 21.34 -14.59
N SER A 165 1.36 22.16 -14.77
CA SER A 165 1.26 23.51 -15.29
C SER A 165 2.53 23.87 -16.06
N ILE A 166 2.40 24.63 -17.14
CA ILE A 166 3.52 25.10 -17.95
C ILE A 166 3.36 26.61 -18.13
N ALA A 167 4.16 27.39 -17.41
CA ALA A 167 4.23 28.83 -17.55
C ALA A 167 5.64 29.28 -18.01
N PRO A 168 5.79 30.47 -18.62
CA PRO A 168 7.06 30.93 -19.22
C PRO A 168 8.28 30.99 -18.29
N ARG A 169 8.12 30.91 -16.96
CA ARG A 169 9.24 30.90 -16.00
C ARG A 169 9.17 29.77 -14.98
N LEU A 170 8.07 29.03 -14.95
CA LEU A 170 7.82 27.99 -13.98
C LEU A 170 6.99 26.91 -14.64
N SER A 171 7.56 25.71 -14.73
CA SER A 171 6.82 24.54 -15.15
C SER A 171 6.78 23.54 -14.02
N GLU A 172 5.59 23.07 -13.70
CA GLU A 172 5.33 22.15 -12.60
C GLU A 172 4.98 20.78 -13.15
N TRP A 173 5.62 19.77 -12.57
CA TRP A 173 5.53 18.40 -13.02
C TRP A 173 5.26 17.50 -11.83
N ARG A 174 4.25 16.63 -11.96
CA ARG A 174 4.01 15.56 -11.00
C ARG A 174 4.90 14.38 -11.36
N LEU A 175 5.81 14.04 -10.46
CA LEU A 175 6.65 12.86 -10.60
C LEU A 175 6.10 11.71 -9.76
N ARG A 176 6.04 10.52 -10.34
CA ARG A 176 5.90 9.25 -9.62
C ARG A 176 7.26 8.58 -9.61
N SER A 177 7.73 8.18 -8.44
CA SER A 177 9.06 7.58 -8.28
C SER A 177 9.06 6.42 -7.29
N SER A 178 9.93 5.43 -7.53
CA SER A 178 10.24 4.38 -6.55
C SER A 178 11.22 4.86 -5.47
N GLU A 179 11.86 6.02 -5.66
CA GLU A 179 12.83 6.60 -4.74
C GLU A 179 12.31 7.90 -4.10
N GLY A 180 12.97 8.35 -3.03
CA GLY A 180 12.65 9.63 -2.38
C GLY A 180 13.09 10.84 -3.20
N SER A 181 12.47 11.99 -2.95
CA SER A 181 12.76 13.26 -3.62
C SER A 181 14.25 13.63 -3.57
N GLN A 182 14.95 13.35 -2.47
CA GLN A 182 16.39 13.61 -2.33
C GLN A 182 17.24 12.77 -3.27
N ALA A 183 16.90 11.50 -3.47
CA ALA A 183 17.63 10.62 -4.37
C ALA A 183 17.42 11.06 -5.83
N ILE A 184 16.18 11.41 -6.17
CA ILE A 184 15.83 11.93 -7.49
C ILE A 184 16.47 13.30 -7.74
N ALA A 185 16.57 14.17 -6.73
CA ALA A 185 17.30 15.44 -6.83
C ALA A 185 18.79 15.22 -7.11
N ARG A 186 19.42 14.20 -6.49
CA ARG A 186 20.81 13.83 -6.79
C ARG A 186 20.96 13.36 -8.23
N GLU A 187 20.05 12.54 -8.76
CA GLU A 187 20.10 12.12 -10.15
C GLU A 187 19.85 13.29 -11.12
N LEU A 188 18.88 14.17 -10.82
CA LEU A 188 18.62 15.38 -11.58
C LEU A 188 19.86 16.28 -11.67
N SER A 189 20.61 16.46 -10.57
CA SER A 189 21.82 17.29 -10.55
C SER A 189 22.93 16.79 -11.48
N LYS A 190 22.91 15.50 -11.85
CA LYS A 190 23.87 14.89 -12.78
C LYS A 190 23.46 15.10 -14.24
N ARG A 191 22.20 15.47 -14.49
CA ARG A 191 21.66 15.67 -15.84
C ARG A 191 22.02 17.04 -16.37
N ARG A 192 22.20 17.08 -17.69
CA ARG A 192 22.39 18.31 -18.45
C ARG A 192 21.20 18.49 -19.38
N PHE A 193 20.67 19.70 -19.41
CA PHE A 193 19.65 20.11 -20.37
C PHE A 193 20.22 21.24 -21.22
N LYS A 194 20.25 21.08 -22.54
CA LYS A 194 20.88 22.03 -23.48
C LYS A 194 22.33 22.41 -23.12
N GLY A 195 23.10 21.44 -22.63
CA GLY A 195 24.49 21.64 -22.23
C GLY A 195 24.69 22.29 -20.86
N ALA A 196 23.65 22.83 -20.22
CA ALA A 196 23.70 23.36 -18.86
C ALA A 196 23.32 22.29 -17.81
N THR A 197 24.02 22.26 -16.68
CA THR A 197 23.66 21.39 -15.56
C THR A 197 22.42 21.91 -14.85
N LEU A 198 21.51 21.01 -14.48
CA LEU A 198 20.34 21.37 -13.68
C LEU A 198 20.77 21.76 -12.26
N ARG A 199 20.42 22.97 -11.82
CA ARG A 199 20.70 23.40 -10.44
C ARG A 199 19.53 23.04 -9.54
N ILE A 200 19.78 22.20 -8.54
CA ILE A 200 18.79 21.95 -7.47
C ILE A 200 18.75 23.19 -6.57
N VAL A 201 17.61 23.89 -6.55
CA VAL A 201 17.38 25.07 -5.71
C VAL A 201 16.87 24.64 -4.33
N GLN A 202 16.01 23.63 -4.29
CA GLN A 202 15.46 23.07 -3.05
C GLN A 202 15.09 21.60 -3.26
N SER A 203 15.26 20.79 -2.22
CA SER A 203 14.74 19.42 -2.15
C SER A 203 14.13 19.22 -0.76
N GLY A 204 12.81 19.18 -0.71
CA GLY A 204 12.03 18.81 0.46
C GLY A 204 11.44 17.41 0.31
N GLU A 205 10.65 16.96 1.27
CA GLU A 205 10.03 15.63 1.26
C GLU A 205 9.12 15.42 0.03
N ASP A 206 8.28 16.40 -0.29
CA ASP A 206 7.27 16.32 -1.36
C ASP A 206 7.52 17.26 -2.55
N ALA A 207 8.66 17.96 -2.58
CA ALA A 207 8.96 18.91 -3.64
C ALA A 207 10.45 18.99 -3.99
N ILE A 208 10.73 19.09 -5.28
CA ILE A 208 12.05 19.41 -5.82
C ILE A 208 11.90 20.68 -6.66
N VAL A 209 12.74 21.67 -6.40
CA VAL A 209 12.82 22.88 -7.21
C VAL A 209 14.13 22.85 -7.97
N VAL A 210 14.06 22.95 -9.29
CA VAL A 210 15.21 22.95 -10.20
C VAL A 210 15.23 24.25 -11.00
N SER A 211 16.41 24.77 -11.29
CA SER A 211 16.58 25.90 -12.21
C SER A 211 17.36 25.47 -13.45
N LEU A 212 16.87 25.89 -14.62
CA LEU A 212 17.53 25.76 -15.92
C LEU A 212 18.56 26.87 -16.17
N ASP A 213 18.59 27.91 -15.33
CA ASP A 213 19.43 29.10 -15.50
C ASP A 213 20.87 28.83 -15.03
N GLY A 214 21.57 28.01 -15.79
CA GLY A 214 23.01 27.84 -15.70
C GLY A 214 23.77 29.02 -16.29
N LYS A 215 23.61 30.23 -15.74
CA LYS A 215 24.61 31.31 -15.94
C LYS A 215 25.58 31.32 -14.75
N GLY A 216 26.73 30.69 -14.95
CA GLY A 216 27.97 31.26 -14.44
C GLY A 216 28.35 32.42 -15.38
N GLY A 217 28.61 33.59 -14.81
CA GLY A 217 29.11 34.77 -15.53
C GLY A 217 28.08 35.88 -15.71
N ASN A 218 28.02 36.76 -14.71
CA ASN A 218 27.92 38.19 -15.03
C ASN A 218 29.22 38.52 -15.79
N ARG A 219 29.09 38.96 -17.05
CA ARG A 219 30.16 39.67 -17.73
C ARG A 219 29.63 41.08 -17.90
N ASP A 220 30.03 41.92 -16.95
CA ASP A 220 30.32 43.32 -17.24
C ASP A 220 31.52 43.39 -18.19
#